data_AF-R7FWM4-F1
#
_entry.id   AF-R7FWM4-F1
#
_cell.length_a   1.000
_cell.length_b   1.000
_cell.length_c   1.000
_cell.angle_alpha   90.00
_cell.angle_beta   90.00
_cell.angle_gamma   90.00
#
_symmetry.space_group_name_H-M   'P 1'
#
loop_
_entity.id
_entity.type
_entity.pdbx_description
1 polymer ?
#
loop_
_entity_poly.entity_id
_entity_poly.type
_entity_poly.pdbx_seq_one_letter_code
_entity_poly.pdbx_strand_id
1 'polypeptide(L)' 'MTKEQGEAEVKFRMAKAVFASLHERGLVTDDELQCLLRAACDMYHPIIGELEVESIAREKGYKG' A
#
# COMPACT_ATOMS: atom_id res chain seq x y z
N MET A 1 6.26 -17.42 -7.92
CA MET A 1 6.48 -15.96 -8.02
C MET A 1 7.67 -15.73 -8.94
N THR A 2 7.50 -14.92 -9.98
CA THR A 2 8.59 -14.56 -10.91
C THR A 2 9.51 -13.52 -10.28
N LYS A 3 10.70 -13.31 -10.86
CA LYS A 3 11.63 -12.26 -10.39
C LYS A 3 10.98 -10.87 -10.44
N GLU A 4 10.27 -10.56 -11.53
CA GLU A 4 9.56 -9.29 -11.70
C GLU A 4 8.47 -9.08 -10.65
N GLN A 5 7.69 -10.13 -10.34
CA GLN A 5 6.70 -10.10 -9.26
C GLN A 5 7.34 -9.89 -7.89
N GLY A 6 8.51 -10.49 -7.65
CA GLY A 6 9.27 -10.27 -6.42
C GLY A 6 9.78 -8.82 -6.31
N GLU A 7 10.28 -8.24 -7.40
CA GLU A 7 10.73 -6.83 -7.42
C GLU A 7 9.58 -5.84 -7.22
N ALA A 8 8.41 -6.11 -7.81
CA ALA A 8 7.19 -5.35 -7.56
C ALA A 8 6.79 -5.35 -6.08
N GLU A 9 6.80 -6.53 -5.45
CA GLU A 9 6.49 -6.68 -4.03
C GLU A 9 7.48 -5.94 -3.13
N VAL A 10 8.78 -6.01 -3.44
CA VAL A 10 9.82 -5.29 -2.69
C VAL A 10 9.61 -3.78 -2.79
N LYS A 11 9.37 -3.26 -4.00
CA LYS A 11 9.12 -1.81 -4.21
C LYS A 11 7.88 -1.34 -3.45
N PHE A 12 6.80 -2.12 -3.49
CA PHE A 12 5.59 -1.82 -2.74
C PHE A 12 5.84 -1.81 -1.22
N ARG A 13 6.54 -2.80 -0.68
CA ARG A 13 6.85 -2.85 0.76
C ARG A 13 7.72 -1.70 1.23
N MET A 14 8.68 -1.26 0.40
CA MET A 14 9.47 -0.07 0.70
C MET A 14 8.60 1.19 0.73
N ALA A 15 7.70 1.37 -0.25
CA ALA A 15 6.76 2.49 -0.27
C ALA A 15 5.83 2.47 0.96
N LYS A 16 5.26 1.31 1.29
CA LYS A 16 4.41 1.11 2.48
C LYS A 16 5.14 1.49 3.77
N ALA A 17 6.40 1.10 3.94
CA ALA A 17 7.19 1.45 5.12
C ALA A 17 7.42 2.97 5.24
N VAL A 18 7.68 3.66 4.11
CA VAL A 18 7.82 5.12 4.08
C VAL A 18 6.49 5.78 4.46
N PHE A 19 5.36 5.34 3.88
CA PHE A 19 4.05 5.92 4.18
C PHE A 19 3.63 5.71 5.63
N ALA A 20 3.89 4.52 6.19
CA ALA A 20 3.66 4.24 7.60
C ALA A 20 4.46 5.20 8.49
N SER A 21 5.73 5.43 8.17
CA SER A 21 6.56 6.40 8.91
C SER A 21 6.03 7.84 8.82
N LEU A 22 5.51 8.25 7.65
CA LEU A 22 4.88 9.57 7.51
C LEU A 22 3.61 9.68 8.36
N HIS A 23 2.80 8.61 8.41
CA HIS A 23 1.57 8.56 9.19
C HIS A 23 1.85 8.59 10.69
N GLU A 24 2.81 7.80 11.17
CA GLU A 24 3.26 7.80 12.58
C GLU A 24 3.76 9.18 13.04
N ARG A 25 4.33 9.96 12.11
CA ARG A 25 4.78 11.34 12.36
C ARG A 25 3.66 12.38 12.25
N GLY A 26 2.43 11.96 11.93
CA GLY A 26 1.28 12.83 11.74
C GLY A 26 1.40 13.74 10.52
N LEU A 27 2.26 13.39 9.55
CA LEU A 27 2.46 14.15 8.31
C LEU A 27 1.43 13.81 7.23
N VAL A 28 0.78 12.64 7.37
CA VAL A 28 -0.34 12.21 6.54
C VAL A 28 -1.43 11.64 7.44
N THR A 29 -2.68 11.87 7.06
CA THR A 29 -3.88 11.32 7.69
C THR A 29 -4.08 9.85 7.31
N ASP A 30 -4.98 9.16 8.02
CA ASP A 30 -5.38 7.78 7.70
C ASP A 30 -5.90 7.66 6.25
N ASP A 31 -6.68 8.63 5.79
CA ASP A 31 -7.25 8.65 4.44
C ASP A 31 -6.16 8.89 3.38
N GLU A 32 -5.22 9.79 3.64
CA GLU A 32 -4.06 10.02 2.76
C GLU A 32 -3.15 8.80 2.70
N LEU A 33 -2.90 8.12 3.83
CA LEU A 33 -2.15 6.86 3.87
C LEU A 33 -2.82 5.81 2.97
N GLN A 34 -4.15 5.69 3.03
CA GLN A 34 -4.89 4.75 2.20
C GLN A 34 -4.78 5.10 0.70
N CYS A 35 -4.91 6.39 0.34
CA CYS A 35 -4.72 6.84 -1.03
C CYS A 35 -3.30 6.54 -1.54
N LEU A 36 -2.27 6.76 -0.71
CA LEU A 36 -0.87 6.47 -1.06
C LEU A 36 -0.63 4.98 -1.25
N LEU A 37 -1.18 4.13 -0.38
CA LEU A 37 -1.07 2.68 -0.52
C LEU A 37 -1.75 2.18 -1.80
N ARG A 38 -2.91 2.73 -2.15
CA ARG A 38 -3.62 2.38 -3.38
C ARG A 38 -2.85 2.82 -4.63
N ALA A 39 -2.32 4.04 -4.65
CA ALA A 39 -1.48 4.52 -5.73
C ALA A 39 -0.21 3.66 -5.90
N ALA A 40 0.39 3.18 -4.80
CA ALA A 40 1.53 2.27 -4.87
C ALA A 40 1.15 0.87 -5.39
N CYS A 41 -0.04 0.37 -5.05
CA CYS A 41 -0.58 -0.85 -5.66
C CYS A 41 -0.74 -0.69 -7.18
N ASP A 42 -1.39 0.40 -7.62
CA ASP A 42 -1.60 0.67 -9.04
C ASP A 42 -0.28 0.88 -9.81
N MET A 43 0.76 1.37 -9.15
CA MET A 43 2.07 1.62 -9.78
C MET A 43 2.94 0.36 -9.91
N TYR A 44 2.95 -0.49 -8.88
CA TYR A 44 3.87 -1.63 -8.81
C TYR A 44 3.20 -2.97 -9.12
N HIS A 45 1.87 -3.04 -9.09
CA HIS A 45 1.09 -4.29 -9.22
C HIS A 45 1.59 -5.44 -8.33
N PRO A 46 1.74 -5.20 -7.01
CA PRO A 46 2.20 -6.22 -6.07
C PRO A 46 1.07 -7.22 -5.78
N ILE A 47 1.31 -8.51 -6.01
CA ILE A 47 0.28 -9.55 -5.83
C ILE A 47 -0.17 -9.65 -4.36
N ILE A 48 0.76 -9.58 -3.41
CA ILE A 48 0.42 -9.67 -1.98
C ILE A 48 -0.03 -8.30 -1.48
N GLY A 49 0.66 -7.24 -1.88
CA GLY A 49 0.31 -5.87 -1.52
C GLY A 49 -1.11 -5.47 -1.90
N GLU A 50 -1.59 -5.84 -3.09
CA GLU A 50 -2.98 -5.59 -3.52
C GLU A 50 -4.00 -6.26 -2.58
N LEU A 51 -3.78 -7.53 -2.24
CA LEU A 51 -4.66 -8.25 -1.31
C LEU A 51 -4.67 -7.60 0.09
N GLU A 52 -3.53 -7.11 0.56
CA GLU A 52 -3.43 -6.39 1.83
C GLU A 52 -4.24 -5.08 1.80
N VAL A 53 -4.08 -4.27 0.74
CA VAL A 53 -4.78 -2.98 0.60
C VAL A 53 -6.28 -3.18 0.46
N GLU A 54 -6.71 -4.19 -0.29
CA GLU A 54 -8.13 -4.55 -0.40
C GLU A 54 -8.71 -5.04 0.93
N SER A 55 -7.95 -5.84 1.69
CA SER A 55 -8.37 -6.30 3.01
C SER A 55 -8.57 -5.12 3.97
N ILE A 56 -7.61 -4.19 4.02
CA ILE A 56 -7.68 -2.98 4.85
C ILE A 56 -8.86 -2.09 4.44
N ALA A 57 -9.06 -1.90 3.13
CA ALA A 57 -10.19 -1.11 2.62
C ALA A 57 -11.53 -1.72 3.06
N ARG A 58 -11.65 -3.05 2.99
CA ARG A 58 -12.85 -3.78 3.43
C ARG A 58 -13.08 -3.68 4.93
N GLU A 59 -12.04 -3.83 5.74
CA GLU A 59 -12.13 -3.74 7.21
C GLU A 59 -12.54 -2.34 7.68
N LYS A 60 -11.98 -1.29 7.07
CA LYS A 60 -12.30 0.10 7.42
C LYS A 60 -13.57 0.63 6.74
N GLY A 61 -14.25 -0.18 5.92
CA GLY A 61 -15.51 0.20 5.26
C GLY A 61 -15.35 1.25 4.16
N TYR A 62 -14.13 1.46 3.67
CA TYR A 62 -13.88 2.38 2.56
C TYR A 62 -14.46 1.78 1.27
N LYS A 63 -15.41 2.48 0.66
CA LYS A 63 -15.88 2.15 -0.68
C LYS A 63 -14.87 2.72 -1.67
N GLY A 64 -14.39 1.83 -2.54
CA GLY A 64 -13.27 2.06 -3.47
C GLY A 64 -13.40 3.27 -4.36
#